data_AF-A0A355AF68-F1
#
_entry.id   AF-A0A355AF68-F1
#
_cell.length_a   1.000
_cell.length_b   1.000
_cell.length_c   1.000
_cell.angle_alpha   90.00
_cell.angle_beta   90.00
_cell.angle_gamma   90.00
#
_symmetry.space_group_name_H-M   'P 1'
#
loop_
_entity.id
_entity.type
_entity.pdbx_description
1 polymer ?
#
loop_
_entity_poly.entity_id
_entity_poly.type
_entity_poly.pdbx_seq_one_letter_code
_entity_poly.pdbx_strand_id
1 'polypeptide(L)'
;MKKIILVVVLCVIVFYTHAQEKKTFWDNGNLKSITIHDQNGKKTGEWNWYFETGDLKKTGSYVEGEKTGTWNEYYYNGERKKRTYYTNGLITEKSSYYENGRKMVKGTFDENEKKHGVWEQYYDYWELKLKGEYHHGNKHGQWKYYTDSGKLNKIENYNTGKKISKWQVGIDAGDYSENDRIKVVDAVEVVTSNFDGNRLNGEWKFYNEKGKCIEKGNYNDDEKDGKWTYYHDNGQLKKEELWFKGKLMEITSHFDNKGKPIKRGTLNEGYGTVLDHHINGTVATLDYVNGEIIDWNNYNLLNTLAWDVYENENDTEKLAKAIEWVKRSLELNKNYYNTDTYAALLYKTGNYKKALPVAEEAVKIAKKNNDDFSTTTKLIEDIYIKMKQY
;
A
#
# COMPACT_ATOMS: atom_id res chain seq x y z
N MET A 1 -43.57 67.74 -35.46
CA MET A 1 -43.48 66.27 -35.62
C MET A 1 -43.69 65.61 -34.26
N LYS A 2 -44.89 65.10 -33.98
CA LYS A 2 -45.17 64.32 -32.75
C LYS A 2 -44.86 62.86 -33.04
N LYS A 3 -43.88 62.27 -32.35
CA LYS A 3 -43.61 60.83 -32.40
C LYS A 3 -44.46 60.15 -31.33
N ILE A 4 -45.45 59.36 -31.77
CA ILE A 4 -46.22 58.44 -30.94
C ILE A 4 -45.34 57.22 -30.72
N ILE A 5 -44.93 56.97 -29.48
CA ILE A 5 -44.23 55.74 -29.08
C ILE A 5 -45.31 54.75 -28.65
N LEU A 6 -45.51 53.72 -29.46
CA LEU A 6 -46.37 52.57 -29.17
C LEU A 6 -45.61 51.68 -28.18
N VAL A 7 -46.00 51.72 -26.90
CA VAL A 7 -45.48 50.78 -25.89
C VAL A 7 -46.32 49.51 -25.97
N VAL A 8 -45.74 48.46 -26.55
CA VAL A 8 -46.28 47.10 -26.50
C VAL A 8 -46.05 46.57 -25.08
N VAL A 9 -47.13 46.46 -24.30
CA VAL A 9 -47.10 45.81 -22.99
C VAL A 9 -46.98 44.31 -23.23
N LEU A 10 -45.77 43.78 -23.04
CA LEU A 10 -45.50 42.36 -23.01
C LEU A 10 -46.02 41.81 -21.67
N CYS A 11 -47.23 41.23 -21.67
CA CYS A 11 -47.76 40.51 -20.52
C CYS A 11 -46.91 39.25 -20.27
N VAL A 12 -45.98 39.33 -19.31
CA VAL A 12 -45.29 38.16 -18.77
C VAL A 12 -46.29 37.38 -17.94
N ILE A 13 -46.88 36.34 -18.53
CA ILE A 13 -47.66 35.34 -17.81
C ILE A 13 -46.68 34.52 -16.97
N VAL A 14 -46.54 34.90 -15.70
CA VAL A 14 -45.82 34.11 -14.71
C VAL A 14 -46.69 32.91 -14.38
N PHE A 15 -46.32 31.73 -14.90
CA PHE A 15 -46.92 30.47 -14.47
C PHE A 15 -46.58 30.25 -13.00
N TYR A 16 -47.50 30.62 -12.10
CA TYR A 16 -47.46 30.15 -10.73
C TYR A 16 -47.70 28.64 -10.76
N THR A 17 -46.64 27.86 -10.62
CA THR A 17 -46.76 26.42 -10.37
C THR A 17 -47.46 26.25 -9.03
N HIS A 18 -48.75 25.89 -9.05
CA HIS A 18 -49.55 25.66 -7.86
C HIS A 18 -49.09 24.37 -7.17
N ALA A 19 -48.22 24.53 -6.18
CA ALA A 19 -47.89 23.45 -5.26
C ALA A 19 -49.05 23.28 -4.27
N GLN A 20 -49.61 22.08 -4.16
CA GLN A 20 -50.70 21.74 -3.26
C GLN A 20 -50.17 21.20 -1.95
N GLU A 21 -50.51 21.86 -0.85
CA GLU A 21 -50.23 21.39 0.51
C GLU A 21 -51.30 20.39 0.97
N LYS A 22 -50.86 19.27 1.57
CA LYS A 22 -51.69 18.24 2.17
C LYS A 22 -51.27 18.01 3.62
N LYS A 23 -52.23 18.14 4.53
CA LYS A 23 -52.08 17.86 5.96
C LYS A 23 -52.75 16.54 6.32
N THR A 24 -52.13 15.79 7.23
CA THR A 24 -52.76 14.62 7.88
C THR A 24 -52.65 14.75 9.39
N PHE A 25 -53.51 14.06 10.12
CA PHE A 25 -53.61 14.15 11.58
C PHE A 25 -53.53 12.76 12.22
N TRP A 26 -53.11 12.72 13.48
CA TRP A 26 -53.21 11.57 14.36
C TRP A 26 -54.63 11.46 14.94
N ASP A 27 -54.96 10.33 15.55
CA ASP A 27 -56.29 10.07 16.13
C ASP A 27 -56.63 11.04 17.28
N ASN A 28 -55.60 11.57 17.96
CA ASN A 28 -55.73 12.60 18.99
C ASN A 28 -55.92 14.03 18.43
N GLY A 29 -56.00 14.20 17.11
CA GLY A 29 -56.18 15.48 16.43
C GLY A 29 -54.89 16.27 16.20
N ASN A 30 -53.74 15.85 16.72
CA ASN A 30 -52.47 16.53 16.47
C ASN A 30 -52.02 16.32 15.03
N LEU A 31 -51.29 17.31 14.50
CA LEU A 31 -50.76 17.25 13.14
C LEU A 31 -49.80 16.06 13.02
N LYS A 32 -49.91 15.29 11.94
CA LYS A 32 -49.09 14.11 11.65
C LYS A 32 -48.08 14.37 10.55
N SER A 33 -48.50 15.08 9.51
CA SER A 33 -47.60 15.53 8.45
C SER A 33 -48.15 16.73 7.67
N ILE A 34 -47.23 17.50 7.10
CA ILE A 34 -47.45 18.48 6.04
C ILE A 34 -46.60 18.03 4.85
N THR A 35 -47.23 17.87 3.69
CA THR A 35 -46.59 17.41 2.46
C THR A 35 -47.02 18.31 1.32
N ILE A 36 -46.14 18.56 0.35
CA ILE A 36 -46.42 19.44 -0.78
C ILE A 36 -46.20 18.68 -2.10
N HIS A 37 -47.14 18.79 -3.04
CA HIS A 37 -47.09 18.14 -4.35
C HIS A 37 -47.34 19.16 -5.46
N ASP A 38 -46.76 18.97 -6.63
CA ASP A 38 -47.07 19.78 -7.80
C ASP A 38 -48.40 19.35 -8.46
N GLN A 39 -48.78 20.06 -9.52
CA GLN A 39 -50.00 19.79 -10.30
C GLN A 39 -50.06 18.38 -10.91
N ASN A 40 -48.92 17.69 -11.05
CA ASN A 40 -48.82 16.32 -11.56
C ASN A 40 -48.75 15.29 -10.43
N GLY A 41 -48.89 15.70 -9.17
CA GLY A 41 -48.76 14.85 -7.99
C GLY A 41 -47.30 14.51 -7.64
N LYS A 42 -46.30 15.14 -8.26
CA LYS A 42 -44.88 14.96 -7.94
C LYS A 42 -44.56 15.69 -6.63
N LYS A 43 -43.75 15.08 -5.77
CA LYS A 43 -43.36 15.69 -4.48
C LYS A 43 -42.54 16.96 -4.71
N THR A 44 -42.85 18.04 -4.01
CA THR A 44 -42.09 19.30 -4.09
C THR A 44 -42.14 20.02 -2.74
N GLY A 45 -41.32 21.03 -2.53
CA GLY A 45 -41.31 21.88 -1.33
C GLY A 45 -40.87 21.18 -0.03
N GLU A 46 -41.02 21.90 1.08
CA GLU A 46 -40.70 21.42 2.43
C GLU A 46 -41.76 20.44 2.95
N TRP A 47 -41.32 19.31 3.48
CA TRP A 47 -42.17 18.28 4.07
C TRP A 47 -41.85 18.14 5.54
N ASN A 48 -42.89 18.17 6.38
CA ASN A 48 -42.76 18.06 7.83
C ASN A 48 -43.57 16.86 8.34
N TRP A 49 -43.02 16.13 9.30
CA TRP A 49 -43.70 15.10 10.06
C TRP A 49 -43.57 15.38 11.53
N TYR A 50 -44.60 15.04 12.28
CA TYR A 50 -44.69 15.34 13.71
C TYR A 50 -44.99 14.06 14.50
N PHE A 51 -44.57 14.03 15.75
CA PHE A 51 -44.95 13.01 16.71
C PHE A 51 -46.43 13.16 17.10
N GLU A 52 -47.01 12.14 17.74
CA GLU A 52 -48.37 12.24 18.32
C GLU A 52 -48.48 13.35 19.36
N THR A 53 -47.36 13.74 20.00
CA THR A 53 -47.29 14.88 20.92
C THR A 53 -47.42 16.24 20.23
N GLY A 54 -47.24 16.29 18.90
CA GLY A 54 -47.21 17.53 18.11
C GLY A 54 -45.79 18.05 17.82
N ASP A 55 -44.76 17.49 18.44
CA ASP A 55 -43.37 17.92 18.24
C ASP A 55 -42.84 17.50 16.86
N LEU A 56 -41.93 18.29 16.28
CA LEU A 56 -41.34 18.01 14.97
C LEU A 56 -40.51 16.73 15.03
N LYS A 57 -40.90 15.74 14.22
CA LYS A 57 -40.23 14.44 14.11
C LYS A 57 -39.21 14.40 12.98
N LYS A 58 -39.55 14.99 11.84
CA LYS A 58 -38.73 14.96 10.63
C LYS A 58 -39.07 16.11 9.70
N THR A 59 -38.08 16.63 9.00
CA THR A 59 -38.25 17.68 8.00
C THR A 59 -37.26 17.54 6.85
N GLY A 60 -37.60 18.08 5.69
CA GLY A 60 -36.72 18.21 4.53
C GLY A 60 -37.48 18.49 3.25
N SER A 61 -36.74 18.84 2.20
CA SER A 61 -37.31 19.31 0.94
C SER A 61 -37.27 18.28 -0.18
N TYR A 62 -38.26 18.39 -1.08
CA TYR A 62 -38.26 17.76 -2.39
C TYR A 62 -38.21 18.81 -3.51
N VAL A 63 -37.53 18.48 -4.60
CA VAL A 63 -37.64 19.19 -5.89
C VAL A 63 -37.86 18.14 -6.95
N GLU A 64 -38.94 18.31 -7.70
CA GLU A 64 -39.31 17.38 -8.77
C GLU A 64 -39.28 15.90 -8.34
N GLY A 65 -39.91 15.56 -7.23
CA GLY A 65 -40.00 14.18 -6.73
C GLY A 65 -38.78 13.68 -5.97
N GLU A 66 -37.63 14.33 -6.13
CA GLU A 66 -36.35 13.93 -5.57
C GLU A 66 -36.02 14.71 -4.29
N LYS A 67 -35.37 14.06 -3.32
CA LYS A 67 -34.93 14.74 -2.10
C LYS A 67 -33.83 15.74 -2.42
N THR A 68 -33.89 16.91 -1.80
CA THR A 68 -32.84 17.92 -1.92
C THR A 68 -32.57 18.60 -0.59
N GLY A 69 -31.37 19.13 -0.43
CA GLY A 69 -30.97 19.89 0.74
C GLY A 69 -30.85 19.06 2.03
N THR A 70 -31.02 19.73 3.17
CA THR A 70 -30.85 19.10 4.48
C THR A 70 -32.14 18.45 4.95
N TRP A 71 -32.07 17.16 5.22
CA TRP A 71 -33.11 16.38 5.89
C TRP A 71 -32.75 16.15 7.35
N ASN A 72 -33.61 16.60 8.27
CA ASN A 72 -33.43 16.42 9.70
C ASN A 72 -34.47 15.44 10.27
N GLU A 73 -34.07 14.65 11.25
CA GLU A 73 -34.93 13.80 12.08
C GLU A 73 -34.58 14.08 13.54
N TYR A 74 -35.58 14.08 14.41
CA TYR A 74 -35.47 14.48 15.81
C TYR A 74 -35.93 13.36 16.74
N TYR A 75 -35.44 13.39 17.97
CA TYR A 75 -35.93 12.60 19.09
C TYR A 75 -37.17 13.25 19.72
N TYR A 76 -37.87 12.53 20.58
CA TYR A 76 -39.03 13.06 21.32
C TYR A 76 -38.67 14.23 22.24
N ASN A 77 -37.43 14.31 22.70
CA ASN A 77 -36.94 15.43 23.52
C ASN A 77 -36.57 16.67 22.67
N GLY A 78 -36.79 16.65 21.36
CA GLY A 78 -36.47 17.75 20.44
C GLY A 78 -35.01 17.77 19.97
N GLU A 79 -34.12 16.99 20.57
CA GLU A 79 -32.74 16.91 20.10
C GLU A 79 -32.67 16.26 18.72
N ARG A 80 -31.77 16.77 17.88
CA ARG A 80 -31.62 16.24 16.53
C ARG A 80 -31.05 14.83 16.59
N LYS A 81 -31.72 13.86 15.97
CA LYS A 81 -31.30 12.46 15.86
C LYS A 81 -30.42 12.21 14.65
N LYS A 82 -30.75 12.82 13.51
CA LYS A 82 -30.07 12.59 12.23
C LYS A 82 -30.16 13.82 11.33
N ARG A 83 -29.09 14.08 10.59
CA ARG A 83 -28.99 15.05 9.49
C ARG A 83 -28.48 14.33 8.25
N THR A 84 -29.16 14.46 7.13
CA THR A 84 -28.71 13.91 5.83
C THR A 84 -28.77 15.02 4.80
N TYR A 85 -27.71 15.23 4.02
CA TYR A 85 -27.68 16.21 2.95
C TYR A 85 -27.82 15.50 1.60
N TYR A 86 -28.77 15.98 0.79
CA TYR A 86 -29.09 15.44 -0.53
C TYR A 86 -28.74 16.46 -1.62
N THR A 87 -28.07 15.99 -2.67
CA THR A 87 -27.83 16.75 -3.91
C THR A 87 -28.28 15.90 -5.08
N ASN A 88 -29.20 16.41 -5.90
CA ASN A 88 -29.80 15.68 -7.04
C ASN A 88 -30.36 14.30 -6.66
N GLY A 89 -31.06 14.21 -5.52
CA GLY A 89 -31.62 12.95 -5.01
C GLY A 89 -30.63 12.03 -4.28
N LEU A 90 -29.32 12.24 -4.44
CA LEU A 90 -28.26 11.41 -3.86
C LEU A 90 -27.80 11.93 -2.50
N ILE A 91 -27.54 11.01 -1.56
CA ILE A 91 -26.90 11.37 -0.29
C ILE A 91 -25.45 11.79 -0.54
N THR A 92 -25.04 12.91 0.03
CA THR A 92 -23.66 13.42 -0.02
C THR A 92 -23.03 13.46 1.36
N GLU A 93 -23.80 13.82 2.38
CA GLU A 93 -23.35 13.85 3.78
C GLU A 93 -24.40 13.23 4.70
N LYS A 94 -23.92 12.63 5.80
CA LYS A 94 -24.79 12.19 6.88
C LYS A 94 -24.13 12.42 8.23
N SER A 95 -24.93 12.84 9.20
CA SER A 95 -24.56 12.90 10.61
C SER A 95 -25.68 12.30 11.46
N SER A 96 -25.33 11.54 12.50
CA SER A 96 -26.28 11.11 13.54
C SER A 96 -25.78 11.58 14.90
N TYR A 97 -26.69 11.65 15.87
CA TYR A 97 -26.45 12.19 17.20
C TYR A 97 -27.10 11.30 18.25
N TYR A 98 -26.59 11.35 19.47
CA TYR A 98 -27.18 10.74 20.66
C TYR A 98 -28.36 11.59 21.15
N GLU A 99 -29.21 11.02 22.01
CA GLU A 99 -30.36 11.73 22.59
C GLU A 99 -29.97 12.97 23.42
N ASN A 100 -28.72 13.00 23.92
CA ASN A 100 -28.16 14.16 24.61
C ASN A 100 -27.63 15.27 23.66
N GLY A 101 -27.95 15.19 22.36
CA GLY A 101 -27.55 16.15 21.32
C GLY A 101 -26.11 15.97 20.81
N ARG A 102 -25.30 15.10 21.44
CA ARG A 102 -23.90 14.91 21.06
C ARG A 102 -23.78 14.15 19.74
N LYS A 103 -22.80 14.51 18.93
CA LYS A 103 -22.57 13.86 17.63
C LYS A 103 -22.16 12.41 17.86
N MET A 104 -22.78 11.48 17.14
CA MET A 104 -22.51 10.04 17.22
C MET A 104 -21.64 9.61 16.04
N VAL A 105 -21.98 10.04 14.83
CA VAL A 105 -21.22 9.70 13.62
C VAL A 105 -21.41 10.81 12.58
N LYS A 106 -20.40 11.03 11.74
CA LYS A 106 -20.52 11.82 10.51
C LYS A 106 -19.65 11.27 9.40
N GLY A 107 -20.05 11.50 8.15
CA GLY A 107 -19.23 11.22 6.97
C GLY A 107 -19.96 11.49 5.67
N THR A 108 -19.27 11.19 4.57
CA THR A 108 -19.71 11.50 3.21
C THR A 108 -19.94 10.26 2.34
N PHE A 109 -20.53 10.48 1.16
CA PHE A 109 -20.91 9.44 0.20
C PHE A 109 -20.51 9.85 -1.22
N ASP A 110 -20.26 8.87 -2.09
CA ASP A 110 -19.97 9.07 -3.52
C ASP A 110 -21.25 9.08 -4.39
N GLU A 111 -21.11 9.21 -5.72
CA GLU A 111 -22.25 9.21 -6.65
C GLU A 111 -23.06 7.90 -6.66
N ASN A 112 -22.53 6.81 -6.10
CA ASN A 112 -23.21 5.52 -6.00
C ASN A 112 -23.84 5.31 -4.61
N GLU A 113 -23.97 6.38 -3.81
CA GLU A 113 -24.42 6.37 -2.41
C GLU A 113 -23.65 5.40 -1.51
N LYS A 114 -22.40 5.08 -1.86
CA LYS A 114 -21.50 4.32 -1.00
C LYS A 114 -20.70 5.29 -0.14
N LYS A 115 -20.37 4.89 1.09
CA LYS A 115 -19.54 5.71 1.98
C LYS A 115 -18.24 6.10 1.27
N HIS A 116 -17.91 7.38 1.28
CA HIS A 116 -16.70 7.91 0.64
C HIS A 116 -16.12 9.03 1.50
N GLY A 117 -14.81 9.22 1.52
CA GLY A 117 -14.12 10.25 2.31
C GLY A 117 -14.07 9.94 3.81
N VAL A 118 -13.83 10.97 4.61
CA VAL A 118 -13.59 10.84 6.06
C VAL A 118 -14.87 10.50 6.82
N TRP A 119 -14.78 9.48 7.66
CA TRP A 119 -15.80 9.08 8.61
C TRP A 119 -15.29 9.15 10.04
N GLU A 120 -16.07 9.78 10.90
CA GLU A 120 -15.77 9.98 12.33
C GLU A 120 -16.93 9.46 13.17
N GLN A 121 -16.61 8.74 14.25
CA GLN A 121 -17.57 8.27 15.25
C GLN A 121 -17.09 8.71 16.62
N TYR A 122 -18.00 9.07 17.51
CA TYR A 122 -17.72 9.58 18.85
C TYR A 122 -18.41 8.74 19.91
N TYR A 123 -17.90 8.81 21.13
CA TYR A 123 -18.61 8.39 22.33
C TYR A 123 -19.70 9.41 22.68
N ASP A 124 -20.61 9.02 23.56
CA ASP A 124 -21.69 9.86 24.05
C ASP A 124 -21.22 10.94 25.04
N TYR A 125 -19.91 11.09 25.27
CA TYR A 125 -19.25 12.15 26.06
C TYR A 125 -18.14 12.90 25.32
N TRP A 126 -18.35 13.18 24.04
CA TRP A 126 -17.53 14.05 23.16
C TRP A 126 -16.19 13.48 22.69
N GLU A 127 -15.72 12.39 23.28
CA GLU A 127 -14.46 11.79 22.87
C GLU A 127 -14.60 11.07 21.52
N LEU A 128 -13.60 11.27 20.65
CA LEU A 128 -13.55 10.62 19.35
C LEU A 128 -13.35 9.12 19.56
N LYS A 129 -14.27 8.28 19.08
CA LYS A 129 -14.19 6.83 19.22
C LYS A 129 -13.37 6.19 18.10
N LEU A 130 -13.61 6.63 16.87
CA LEU A 130 -12.81 6.22 15.73
C LEU A 130 -12.89 7.24 14.58
N LYS A 131 -11.87 7.21 13.73
CA LYS A 131 -11.78 7.99 12.50
C LYS A 131 -11.03 7.23 11.43
N GLY A 132 -11.51 7.26 10.21
CA GLY A 132 -10.83 6.71 9.04
C GLY A 132 -11.52 7.12 7.75
N GLU A 133 -11.03 6.61 6.63
CA GLU A 133 -11.57 6.95 5.32
C GLU A 133 -12.27 5.74 4.69
N TYR A 134 -13.30 6.04 3.91
CA TYR A 134 -13.95 5.08 3.03
C TYR A 134 -13.72 5.48 1.58
N HIS A 135 -13.45 4.51 0.72
CA HIS A 135 -13.43 4.65 -0.73
C HIS A 135 -14.46 3.67 -1.30
N HIS A 136 -15.49 4.18 -1.95
CA HIS A 136 -16.55 3.39 -2.60
C HIS A 136 -17.18 2.32 -1.69
N GLY A 137 -17.45 2.68 -0.44
CA GLY A 137 -18.07 1.83 0.57
C GLY A 137 -17.09 0.97 1.37
N ASN A 138 -15.83 0.92 0.96
CA ASN A 138 -14.80 0.10 1.58
C ASN A 138 -13.87 0.94 2.45
N LYS A 139 -13.49 0.43 3.64
CA LYS A 139 -12.47 1.08 4.46
C LYS A 139 -11.17 1.23 3.65
N HIS A 140 -10.55 2.41 3.72
CA HIS A 140 -9.30 2.71 3.06
C HIS A 140 -8.40 3.54 4.00
N GLY A 141 -7.10 3.39 3.87
CA GLY A 141 -6.11 4.10 4.68
C GLY A 141 -6.12 3.72 6.16
N GLN A 142 -5.67 4.66 6.99
CA GLN A 142 -5.54 4.48 8.44
C GLN A 142 -6.88 4.67 9.15
N TRP A 143 -7.27 3.66 9.93
CA TRP A 143 -8.40 3.70 10.85
C TRP A 143 -7.89 3.78 12.28
N LYS A 144 -8.06 4.94 12.90
CA LYS A 144 -7.66 5.20 14.28
C LYS A 144 -8.82 4.93 15.22
N TYR A 145 -8.56 4.20 16.29
CA TYR A 145 -9.51 3.86 17.35
C TYR A 145 -8.96 4.39 18.66
N TYR A 146 -9.82 5.00 19.46
CA TYR A 146 -9.44 5.60 20.73
C TYR A 146 -10.21 4.93 21.87
N THR A 147 -9.67 5.01 23.08
CA THR A 147 -10.35 4.65 24.31
C THR A 147 -11.42 5.68 24.67
N ASP A 148 -12.26 5.37 25.65
CA ASP A 148 -13.18 6.31 26.30
C ASP A 148 -12.47 7.53 26.90
N SER A 149 -11.24 7.37 27.37
CA SER A 149 -10.38 8.46 27.85
C SER A 149 -9.75 9.31 26.75
N GLY A 150 -10.06 9.06 25.47
CA GLY A 150 -9.52 9.79 24.32
C GLY A 150 -8.10 9.36 23.92
N LYS A 151 -7.51 8.36 24.58
CA LYS A 151 -6.18 7.84 24.22
C LYS A 151 -6.26 6.98 22.97
N LEU A 152 -5.27 7.08 22.09
CA LEU A 152 -5.18 6.19 20.93
C LEU A 152 -5.03 4.74 21.42
N ASN A 153 -6.03 3.92 21.10
CA ASN A 153 -6.07 2.50 21.46
C ASN A 153 -5.38 1.67 20.37
N LYS A 154 -5.72 1.92 19.10
CA LYS A 154 -5.29 1.08 17.99
C LYS A 154 -5.38 1.82 16.66
N ILE A 155 -4.48 1.48 15.74
CA ILE A 155 -4.58 1.85 14.32
C ILE A 155 -4.77 0.56 13.51
N GLU A 156 -5.65 0.60 12.51
CA GLU A 156 -5.76 -0.44 11.49
C GLU A 156 -5.56 0.14 10.11
N ASN A 157 -4.79 -0.53 9.28
CA ASN A 157 -4.61 -0.14 7.88
C ASN A 157 -5.52 -0.98 7.00
N TYR A 158 -6.22 -0.32 6.08
CA TYR A 158 -7.11 -0.98 5.14
C TYR A 158 -6.78 -0.58 3.70
N ASN A 159 -6.74 -1.56 2.81
CA ASN A 159 -6.81 -1.32 1.37
C ASN A 159 -8.10 -1.90 0.81
N THR A 160 -9.00 -1.02 0.34
CA THR A 160 -10.28 -1.39 -0.29
C THR A 160 -11.04 -2.46 0.51
N GLY A 161 -11.15 -2.26 1.82
CA GLY A 161 -11.90 -3.13 2.72
C GLY A 161 -11.12 -4.33 3.26
N LYS A 162 -9.99 -4.68 2.66
CA LYS A 162 -9.08 -5.71 3.19
C LYS A 162 -8.17 -5.08 4.25
N LYS A 163 -8.16 -5.68 5.43
CA LYS A 163 -7.27 -5.28 6.52
C LYS A 163 -5.84 -5.68 6.15
N ILE A 164 -4.95 -4.70 6.06
CA ILE A 164 -3.52 -4.92 5.89
C ILE A 164 -2.94 -5.15 7.29
N SER A 165 -2.50 -6.37 7.60
CA SER A 165 -1.92 -6.67 8.90
C SER A 165 -0.42 -6.42 8.89
N LYS A 166 0.05 -5.43 9.67
CA LYS A 166 1.26 -5.57 10.49
C LYS A 166 1.32 -4.54 11.65
N TRP A 167 1.58 -5.11 12.83
CA TRP A 167 1.76 -4.62 14.21
C TRP A 167 0.62 -3.93 14.96
N GLN A 168 0.24 -4.57 16.08
CA GLN A 168 -0.63 -4.08 17.14
C GLN A 168 0.17 -3.16 18.07
N VAL A 169 -0.32 -1.94 18.28
CA VAL A 169 -0.03 -1.21 19.53
C VAL A 169 -1.14 -1.57 20.50
N GLY A 170 -0.78 -2.29 21.57
CA GLY A 170 -1.54 -2.29 22.82
C GLY A 170 -0.77 -1.40 23.78
N ILE A 171 -1.32 -0.24 24.12
CA ILE A 171 -0.83 0.55 25.26
C ILE A 171 -1.45 -0.10 26.49
N ASP A 172 -0.64 -0.83 27.24
CA ASP A 172 -0.96 -1.16 28.62
C ASP A 172 -0.85 0.13 29.44
N ALA A 173 -1.94 0.47 30.13
CA ALA A 173 -1.96 1.55 31.11
C ALA A 173 -2.30 0.91 32.46
N GLY A 174 -1.28 0.34 33.09
CA GLY A 174 -1.34 -0.19 34.44
C GLY A 174 0.08 -0.45 34.97
N ASP A 175 0.36 0.07 36.16
CA ASP A 175 1.62 0.02 36.91
C ASP A 175 2.51 -1.22 36.71
N TYR A 176 3.79 -1.00 36.39
CA TYR A 176 4.83 -1.98 36.68
C TYR A 176 6.09 -1.35 37.30
N SER A 177 6.43 -1.94 38.44
CA SER A 177 7.68 -1.83 39.17
C SER A 177 8.89 -2.15 38.30
N GLU A 178 10.03 -1.62 38.75
CA GLU A 178 11.38 -1.83 38.24
C GLU A 178 11.65 -3.22 37.65
N ASN A 179 12.28 -3.21 36.47
CA ASN A 179 12.93 -4.33 35.76
C ASN A 179 12.06 -5.20 34.85
N ASP A 180 11.53 -4.62 33.77
CA ASP A 180 11.62 -5.23 32.43
C ASP A 180 11.40 -4.17 31.34
N ARG A 181 12.48 -3.76 30.67
CA ARG A 181 12.44 -2.74 29.61
C ARG A 181 12.23 -3.40 28.25
N ILE A 182 10.98 -3.61 27.84
CA ILE A 182 10.66 -3.80 26.42
C ILE A 182 10.27 -2.44 25.85
N LYS A 183 11.20 -1.82 25.10
CA LYS A 183 10.93 -0.65 24.26
C LYS A 183 10.10 -1.10 23.05
N VAL A 184 8.81 -0.79 23.06
CA VAL A 184 7.94 -0.86 21.88
C VAL A 184 8.05 0.50 21.18
N VAL A 185 8.37 0.52 19.88
CA VAL A 185 8.72 1.72 19.11
C VAL A 185 7.58 2.07 18.15
N ASP A 186 6.97 3.26 18.29
CA ASP A 186 5.94 3.78 17.39
C ASP A 186 6.58 4.26 16.06
N ALA A 187 5.97 3.97 14.92
CA ALA A 187 6.40 4.55 13.65
C ALA A 187 5.23 4.67 12.68
N VAL A 188 5.19 5.76 11.93
CA VAL A 188 4.11 6.15 11.03
C VAL A 188 4.59 6.00 9.58
N GLU A 189 4.01 5.04 8.85
CA GLU A 189 4.16 4.89 7.40
C GLU A 189 3.28 5.91 6.65
N VAL A 190 3.83 6.56 5.64
CA VAL A 190 3.11 7.43 4.71
C VAL A 190 3.51 7.04 3.28
N VAL A 191 2.65 6.29 2.60
CA VAL A 191 2.77 6.00 1.17
C VAL A 191 2.18 7.19 0.41
N THR A 192 2.97 7.83 -0.45
CA THR A 192 2.54 8.94 -1.30
C THR A 192 2.75 8.61 -2.77
N SER A 193 2.09 7.59 -3.30
CA SER A 193 1.34 7.70 -4.56
C SER A 193 0.69 6.35 -4.96
N ASN A 194 -0.38 6.47 -5.74
CA ASN A 194 -1.12 5.53 -6.58
C ASN A 194 -1.00 4.00 -6.32
N PHE A 195 -1.91 3.51 -5.46
CA PHE A 195 -2.32 2.10 -5.42
C PHE A 195 -3.28 1.79 -6.58
N ASP A 196 -2.78 1.57 -7.78
CA ASP A 196 -3.56 0.89 -8.83
C ASP A 196 -3.59 -0.62 -8.51
N GLY A 197 -4.61 -1.07 -7.76
CA GLY A 197 -5.00 -2.48 -7.75
C GLY A 197 -4.19 -3.46 -6.89
N ASN A 198 -3.87 -3.08 -5.65
CA ASN A 198 -3.20 -3.89 -4.59
C ASN A 198 -1.66 -3.93 -4.59
N ARG A 199 -0.97 -3.19 -5.46
CA ARG A 199 0.50 -3.11 -5.48
C ARG A 199 1.01 -1.75 -5.03
N LEU A 200 2.12 -1.70 -4.31
CA LEU A 200 2.85 -0.48 -3.98
C LEU A 200 3.48 0.08 -5.26
N ASN A 201 3.17 1.32 -5.60
CA ASN A 201 3.74 2.01 -6.74
C ASN A 201 3.90 3.50 -6.43
N GLY A 202 5.09 4.05 -6.63
CA GLY A 202 5.40 5.45 -6.37
C GLY A 202 6.10 5.72 -5.03
N GLU A 203 5.99 6.97 -4.53
CA GLU A 203 6.86 7.44 -3.44
C GLU A 203 6.51 6.80 -2.09
N TRP A 204 7.52 6.28 -1.42
CA TRP A 204 7.47 5.75 -0.06
C TRP A 204 8.16 6.71 0.91
N LYS A 205 7.52 6.99 2.06
CA LYS A 205 8.13 7.69 3.20
C LYS A 205 7.69 7.05 4.52
N PHE A 206 8.63 6.89 5.42
CA PHE A 206 8.40 6.33 6.75
C PHE A 206 8.96 7.28 7.80
N TYR A 207 8.19 7.51 8.87
CA TYR A 207 8.48 8.47 9.92
C TYR A 207 8.51 7.76 11.27
N ASN A 208 9.40 8.16 12.16
CA ASN A 208 9.43 7.65 13.54
C ASN A 208 8.37 8.32 14.44
N GLU A 209 8.28 7.90 15.72
CA GLU A 209 7.39 8.45 16.77
C GLU A 209 7.34 9.98 16.83
N LYS A 210 8.47 10.62 16.53
CA LYS A 210 8.67 12.07 16.63
C LYS A 210 8.30 12.81 15.35
N GLY A 211 7.72 12.09 14.37
CA GLY A 211 7.35 12.64 13.06
C GLY A 211 8.55 12.91 12.15
N LYS A 212 9.72 12.31 12.40
CA LYS A 212 10.92 12.49 11.58
C LYS A 212 11.01 11.39 10.52
N CYS A 213 11.20 11.76 9.26
CA CYS A 213 11.39 10.80 8.18
C CYS A 213 12.69 10.00 8.40
N ILE A 214 12.56 8.68 8.49
CA ILE A 214 13.65 7.73 8.72
C ILE A 214 13.87 6.76 7.55
N GLU A 215 12.96 6.69 6.60
CA GLU A 215 13.15 5.97 5.35
C GLU A 215 12.33 6.63 4.24
N LYS A 216 12.88 6.66 3.02
CA LYS A 216 12.17 7.11 1.83
C LYS A 216 12.74 6.47 0.56
N GLY A 217 11.90 6.31 -0.46
CA GLY A 217 12.28 5.74 -1.75
C GLY A 217 11.08 5.65 -2.69
N ASN A 218 11.18 4.82 -3.72
CA ASN A 218 10.07 4.52 -4.63
C ASN A 218 9.82 3.02 -4.70
N TYR A 219 8.55 2.64 -4.81
CA TYR A 219 8.12 1.32 -5.22
C TYR A 219 7.68 1.33 -6.69
N ASN A 220 7.83 0.21 -7.37
CA ASN A 220 7.21 -0.06 -8.65
C ASN A 220 6.69 -1.49 -8.61
N ASP A 221 5.37 -1.68 -8.64
CA ASP A 221 4.73 -3.01 -8.53
C ASP A 221 5.23 -3.85 -7.33
N ASP A 222 5.17 -3.29 -6.11
CA ASP A 222 5.65 -3.92 -4.85
C ASP A 222 7.17 -4.06 -4.70
N GLU A 223 7.94 -3.70 -5.72
CA GLU A 223 9.39 -3.84 -5.72
C GLU A 223 10.08 -2.49 -5.47
N LYS A 224 11.12 -2.47 -4.62
CA LYS A 224 11.95 -1.27 -4.42
C LYS A 224 12.58 -0.88 -5.75
N ASP A 225 12.44 0.39 -6.13
CA ASP A 225 12.99 0.90 -7.38
C ASP A 225 13.64 2.28 -7.18
N GLY A 226 14.78 2.49 -7.84
CA GLY A 226 15.56 3.72 -7.74
C GLY A 226 16.26 3.90 -6.40
N LYS A 227 16.49 5.17 -6.03
CA LYS A 227 17.27 5.53 -4.84
C LYS A 227 16.44 5.43 -3.57
N TRP A 228 16.92 4.63 -2.62
CA TRP A 228 16.39 4.50 -1.27
C TRP A 228 17.31 5.18 -0.26
N THR A 229 16.73 5.92 0.68
CA THR A 229 17.45 6.72 1.68
C THR A 229 16.93 6.41 3.07
N TYR A 230 17.83 6.14 3.99
CA TYR A 230 17.51 5.81 5.38
C TYR A 230 18.20 6.82 6.30
N TYR A 231 17.53 7.21 7.39
CA TYR A 231 18.05 8.11 8.41
C TYR A 231 18.04 7.45 9.79
N HIS A 232 18.95 7.89 10.65
CA HIS A 232 18.90 7.60 12.08
C HIS A 232 17.78 8.42 12.74
N ASP A 233 17.35 8.06 13.95
CA ASP A 233 16.31 8.82 14.68
C ASP A 233 16.69 10.27 14.96
N ASN A 234 18.00 10.56 15.05
CA ASN A 234 18.51 11.91 15.17
C ASN A 234 18.47 12.70 13.84
N GLY A 235 18.07 12.06 12.73
CA GLY A 235 17.95 12.61 11.37
C GLY A 235 19.20 12.61 10.53
N GLN A 236 20.32 12.14 11.05
CA GLN A 236 21.52 12.01 10.25
C GLN A 236 21.31 10.90 9.22
N LEU A 237 21.91 11.09 8.04
CA LEU A 237 21.90 10.08 6.98
C LEU A 237 22.50 8.79 7.53
N LYS A 238 21.75 7.69 7.42
CA LYS A 238 22.21 6.36 7.82
C LYS A 238 22.77 5.63 6.62
N LYS A 239 22.00 5.51 5.54
CA LYS A 239 22.38 4.70 4.39
C LYS A 239 21.66 5.18 3.14
N GLU A 240 22.30 5.03 1.99
CA GLU A 240 21.66 5.17 0.68
C GLU A 240 21.90 3.90 -0.15
N GLU A 241 20.87 3.47 -0.85
CA GLU A 241 20.86 2.28 -1.69
C GLU A 241 20.27 2.61 -3.05
N LEU A 242 20.73 1.91 -4.08
CA LEU A 242 20.16 1.92 -5.42
C LEU A 242 19.53 0.56 -5.69
N TRP A 243 18.26 0.57 -6.05
CA TRP A 243 17.47 -0.62 -6.36
C TRP A 243 16.97 -0.57 -7.80
N PHE A 244 16.82 -1.74 -8.43
CA PHE A 244 16.18 -1.86 -9.73
C PHE A 244 15.27 -3.09 -9.71
N LYS A 245 13.96 -2.90 -9.85
CA LYS A 245 12.97 -4.00 -9.82
C LYS A 245 13.19 -4.96 -8.63
N GLY A 246 13.34 -4.39 -7.44
CA GLY A 246 13.47 -5.16 -6.20
C GLY A 246 14.83 -5.77 -5.95
N LYS A 247 15.80 -5.59 -6.86
CA LYS A 247 17.18 -6.08 -6.74
C LYS A 247 18.09 -4.98 -6.26
N LEU A 248 18.93 -5.28 -5.26
CA LEU A 248 19.86 -4.32 -4.68
C LEU A 248 21.07 -4.15 -5.60
N MET A 249 21.20 -2.99 -6.23
CA MET A 249 22.25 -2.75 -7.23
C MET A 249 23.51 -2.16 -6.60
N GLU A 250 23.36 -1.22 -5.66
CA GLU A 250 24.48 -0.59 -4.98
C GLU A 250 24.06 -0.11 -3.59
N ILE A 251 24.97 -0.13 -2.62
CA ILE A 251 24.84 0.66 -1.39
C ILE A 251 25.72 1.88 -1.60
N THR A 252 25.19 3.07 -1.90
CA THR A 252 25.99 4.25 -2.31
C THR A 252 26.66 4.98 -1.14
N SER A 253 26.07 4.91 0.06
CA SER A 253 26.66 5.50 1.26
C SER A 253 26.15 4.81 2.54
N HIS A 254 26.95 4.81 3.62
CA HIS A 254 26.59 4.24 4.92
C HIS A 254 27.34 4.99 6.03
N PHE A 255 26.63 5.43 7.08
CA PHE A 255 27.18 6.21 8.19
C PHE A 255 26.59 5.78 9.54
N ASP A 256 27.36 5.99 10.61
CA ASP A 256 26.87 5.84 11.98
C ASP A 256 25.98 7.03 12.40
N ASN A 257 25.45 6.98 13.62
CA ASN A 257 24.59 8.02 14.17
C ASN A 257 25.33 9.32 14.55
N LYS A 258 26.62 9.42 14.27
CA LYS A 258 27.44 10.64 14.39
C LYS A 258 27.89 11.17 13.03
N GLY A 259 27.49 10.52 11.93
CA GLY A 259 27.87 10.89 10.56
C GLY A 259 29.24 10.36 10.14
N LYS A 260 29.85 9.44 10.89
CA LYS A 260 31.11 8.81 10.49
C LYS A 260 30.84 7.72 9.44
N PRO A 261 31.58 7.68 8.32
CA PRO A 261 31.42 6.65 7.29
C PRO A 261 31.63 5.23 7.85
N ILE A 262 30.76 4.32 7.44
CA ILE A 262 30.83 2.87 7.70
C ILE A 262 31.19 2.16 6.39
N LYS A 263 32.05 1.15 6.46
CA LYS A 263 32.44 0.35 5.30
C LYS A 263 31.23 -0.45 4.77
N ARG A 264 30.94 -0.33 3.48
CA ARG A 264 29.72 -0.83 2.81
C ARG A 264 29.87 -2.15 2.02
N GLY A 265 31.09 -2.60 1.81
CA GLY A 265 31.40 -3.72 0.92
C GLY A 265 31.80 -3.24 -0.48
N THR A 266 31.69 -4.12 -1.49
CA THR A 266 32.08 -3.87 -2.88
C THR A 266 30.93 -3.95 -3.88
N LEU A 267 29.69 -4.09 -3.41
CA LEU A 267 28.51 -4.22 -4.27
C LEU A 267 28.42 -3.07 -5.30
N ASN A 268 28.43 -3.44 -6.57
CA ASN A 268 28.24 -2.54 -7.70
C ASN A 268 27.46 -3.28 -8.82
N GLU A 269 26.49 -2.62 -9.43
CA GLU A 269 25.60 -3.19 -10.44
C GLU A 269 25.00 -4.55 -10.05
N GLY A 270 24.75 -4.77 -8.76
CA GLY A 270 24.18 -6.01 -8.22
C GLY A 270 25.19 -7.15 -7.99
N TYR A 271 26.49 -6.90 -8.22
CA TYR A 271 27.55 -7.88 -8.00
C TYR A 271 28.56 -7.40 -6.94
N GLY A 272 28.98 -8.29 -6.05
CA GLY A 272 30.00 -8.00 -5.05
C GLY A 272 29.56 -8.35 -3.65
N THR A 273 30.07 -7.64 -2.65
CA THR A 273 29.76 -7.93 -1.25
C THR A 273 29.06 -6.77 -0.57
N VAL A 274 28.21 -7.10 0.39
CA VAL A 274 27.64 -6.16 1.37
C VAL A 274 28.17 -6.53 2.74
N LEU A 275 28.58 -5.53 3.50
CA LEU A 275 28.94 -5.70 4.90
C LEU A 275 27.73 -5.39 5.78
N ASP A 276 27.20 -6.41 6.45
CA ASP A 276 26.13 -6.27 7.45
C ASP A 276 26.75 -6.14 8.85
N HIS A 277 26.49 -5.00 9.50
CA HIS A 277 27.05 -4.67 10.81
C HIS A 277 25.99 -4.96 11.87
N HIS A 278 26.10 -6.10 12.54
CA HIS A 278 25.18 -6.50 13.59
C HIS A 278 25.34 -5.65 14.85
N ILE A 279 24.28 -5.58 15.67
CA ILE A 279 24.22 -4.76 16.90
C ILE A 279 25.29 -5.15 17.93
N ASN A 280 25.74 -6.40 17.93
CA ASN A 280 26.80 -6.92 18.79
C ASN A 280 28.23 -6.56 18.30
N GLY A 281 28.36 -5.82 17.20
CA GLY A 281 29.63 -5.39 16.63
C GLY A 281 30.27 -6.40 15.66
N THR A 282 29.64 -7.55 15.38
CA THR A 282 30.12 -8.46 14.34
C THR A 282 29.75 -7.93 12.96
N VAL A 283 30.65 -8.14 11.99
CA VAL A 283 30.43 -7.77 10.59
C VAL A 283 30.30 -9.05 9.78
N ALA A 284 29.12 -9.32 9.24
CA ALA A 284 28.91 -10.37 8.27
C ALA A 284 29.21 -9.82 6.87
N THR A 285 29.82 -10.65 6.01
CA THR A 285 29.98 -10.35 4.59
C THR A 285 28.99 -11.20 3.82
N LEU A 286 28.12 -10.55 3.06
CA LEU A 286 27.10 -11.18 2.22
C LEU A 286 27.50 -11.00 0.76
N ASP A 287 27.58 -12.11 0.02
CA ASP A 287 27.82 -12.08 -1.41
C ASP A 287 26.52 -11.88 -2.17
N TYR A 288 26.58 -11.05 -3.21
CA TYR A 288 25.45 -10.68 -4.05
C TYR A 288 25.74 -10.95 -5.53
N VAL A 289 24.71 -11.43 -6.23
CA VAL A 289 24.69 -11.65 -7.68
C VAL A 289 23.35 -11.18 -8.21
N ASN A 290 23.35 -10.35 -9.26
CA ASN A 290 22.13 -9.76 -9.81
C ASN A 290 21.24 -9.11 -8.72
N GLY A 291 21.87 -8.54 -7.69
CA GLY A 291 21.21 -7.86 -6.59
C GLY A 291 20.47 -8.74 -5.58
N GLU A 292 20.73 -10.05 -5.58
CA GLU A 292 20.22 -11.02 -4.61
C GLU A 292 21.35 -11.65 -3.80
N ILE A 293 21.08 -11.98 -2.53
CA ILE A 293 22.04 -12.66 -1.64
C ILE A 293 22.24 -14.10 -2.10
N ILE A 294 23.50 -14.54 -2.17
CA ILE A 294 23.82 -15.94 -2.49
C ILE A 294 23.58 -16.83 -1.26
N ASP A 295 22.75 -17.88 -1.44
CA ASP A 295 22.73 -19.02 -0.52
C ASP A 295 23.79 -20.06 -0.92
N TRP A 296 24.93 -20.03 -0.23
CA TRP A 296 26.07 -20.92 -0.46
C TRP A 296 25.83 -22.39 -0.10
N ASN A 297 24.65 -22.75 0.43
CA ASN A 297 24.26 -24.14 0.71
C ASN A 297 23.24 -24.69 -0.30
N ASN A 298 22.80 -23.90 -1.27
CA ASN A 298 21.89 -24.32 -2.32
C ASN A 298 22.65 -24.62 -3.61
N TYR A 299 22.98 -25.90 -3.82
CA TYR A 299 23.75 -26.32 -4.99
C TYR A 299 23.06 -26.01 -6.33
N ASN A 300 21.72 -26.07 -6.39
CA ASN A 300 20.97 -25.73 -7.61
C ASN A 300 21.08 -24.24 -7.92
N LEU A 301 20.87 -23.37 -6.93
CA LEU A 301 21.03 -21.92 -7.07
C LEU A 301 22.44 -21.57 -7.55
N LEU A 302 23.47 -22.10 -6.90
CA LEU A 302 24.86 -21.85 -7.26
C LEU A 302 25.18 -22.28 -8.69
N ASN A 303 24.61 -23.40 -9.14
CA ASN A 303 24.74 -23.83 -10.53
C ASN A 303 24.03 -22.88 -11.50
N THR A 304 22.78 -22.50 -11.19
CA THR A 304 21.99 -21.58 -12.01
C THR A 304 22.69 -20.22 -12.15
N LEU A 305 23.23 -19.66 -11.06
CA LEU A 305 23.99 -18.40 -11.10
C LEU A 305 25.25 -18.52 -11.96
N ALA A 306 25.97 -19.65 -11.85
CA ALA A 306 27.16 -19.90 -12.66
C ALA A 306 26.84 -20.01 -14.15
N TRP A 307 25.72 -20.66 -14.49
CA TRP A 307 25.23 -20.80 -15.87
C TRP A 307 24.78 -19.45 -16.46
N ASP A 308 24.06 -18.62 -15.69
CA ASP A 308 23.63 -17.29 -16.11
C ASP A 308 24.84 -16.41 -16.51
N VAL A 309 25.90 -16.42 -15.70
CA VAL A 309 27.15 -15.73 -16.03
C VAL A 309 27.82 -16.33 -17.27
N TYR A 310 27.80 -17.66 -17.42
CA TYR A 310 28.32 -18.30 -18.63
C TYR A 310 27.57 -17.86 -19.89
N GLU A 311 26.26 -17.63 -19.84
CA GLU A 311 25.50 -17.21 -21.02
C GLU A 311 25.67 -15.72 -21.32
N ASN A 312 25.66 -14.87 -20.29
CA ASN A 312 25.46 -13.44 -20.45
C ASN A 312 26.72 -12.59 -20.28
N GLU A 313 27.80 -13.13 -19.72
CA GLU A 313 28.99 -12.35 -19.33
C GLU A 313 30.27 -12.86 -19.97
N ASN A 314 31.14 -11.93 -20.38
CA ASN A 314 32.49 -12.23 -20.89
C ASN A 314 33.60 -11.64 -20.01
N ASP A 315 33.24 -10.94 -18.94
CA ASP A 315 34.20 -10.38 -17.99
C ASP A 315 34.94 -11.48 -17.22
N THR A 316 36.26 -11.35 -17.12
CA THR A 316 37.11 -12.40 -16.55
C THR A 316 36.91 -12.55 -15.04
N GLU A 317 36.64 -11.46 -14.30
CA GLU A 317 36.39 -11.52 -12.87
C GLU A 317 35.03 -12.15 -12.56
N LYS A 318 33.99 -11.81 -13.33
CA LYS A 318 32.67 -12.44 -13.21
C LYS A 318 32.72 -13.94 -13.52
N LEU A 319 33.43 -14.34 -14.58
CA LEU A 319 33.63 -15.75 -14.94
C LEU A 319 34.40 -16.52 -13.86
N ALA A 320 35.40 -15.90 -13.22
CA ALA A 320 36.13 -16.51 -12.11
C ALA A 320 35.21 -16.79 -10.91
N LYS A 321 34.32 -15.85 -10.56
CA LYS A 321 33.31 -16.06 -9.51
C LYS A 321 32.30 -17.15 -9.86
N ALA A 322 31.82 -17.21 -11.11
CA ALA A 322 30.96 -18.30 -11.56
C ALA A 322 31.61 -19.67 -11.38
N ILE A 323 32.92 -19.76 -11.63
CA ILE A 323 33.69 -20.98 -11.37
C ILE A 323 33.72 -21.33 -9.87
N GLU A 324 33.81 -20.35 -8.96
CA GLU A 324 33.73 -20.60 -7.51
C GLU A 324 32.36 -21.14 -7.10
N TRP A 325 31.27 -20.56 -7.62
CA TRP A 325 29.90 -21.02 -7.33
C TRP A 325 29.67 -22.45 -7.80
N VAL A 326 30.02 -22.78 -9.05
CA VAL A 326 29.81 -24.13 -9.57
C VAL A 326 30.70 -25.16 -8.87
N LYS A 327 31.93 -24.79 -8.45
CA LYS A 327 32.76 -25.66 -7.60
C LYS A 327 32.09 -25.96 -6.28
N ARG A 328 31.53 -24.96 -5.61
CA ARG A 328 30.77 -25.18 -4.37
C ARG A 328 29.52 -26.03 -4.60
N SER A 329 28.81 -25.82 -5.71
CA SER A 329 27.68 -26.67 -6.12
C SER A 329 28.09 -28.15 -6.26
N LEU A 330 29.23 -28.41 -6.90
CA LEU A 330 29.79 -29.75 -7.06
C LEU A 330 30.17 -30.40 -5.72
N GLU A 331 30.70 -29.63 -4.77
CA GLU A 331 31.01 -30.10 -3.41
C GLU A 331 29.76 -30.52 -2.63
N LEU A 332 28.68 -29.74 -2.77
CA LEU A 332 27.42 -30.00 -2.07
C LEU A 332 26.69 -31.22 -2.64
N ASN A 333 26.52 -31.27 -3.96
CA ASN A 333 25.85 -32.36 -4.66
C ASN A 333 26.23 -32.40 -6.14
N LYS A 334 27.31 -33.13 -6.48
CA LYS A 334 27.73 -33.35 -7.86
C LYS A 334 26.66 -34.11 -8.66
N ASN A 335 26.28 -33.54 -9.80
CA ASN A 335 25.33 -34.11 -10.76
C ASN A 335 25.75 -33.74 -12.19
N TYR A 336 24.95 -34.14 -13.18
CA TYR A 336 25.24 -33.84 -14.58
C TYR A 336 25.31 -32.33 -14.85
N TYR A 337 24.27 -31.58 -14.46
CA TYR A 337 24.11 -30.16 -14.79
C TYR A 337 25.24 -29.27 -14.26
N ASN A 338 25.67 -29.47 -13.01
CA ASN A 338 26.78 -28.68 -12.45
C ASN A 338 28.16 -29.13 -12.92
N THR A 339 28.31 -30.39 -13.33
CA THR A 339 29.55 -30.85 -13.97
C THR A 339 29.67 -30.29 -15.39
N ASP A 340 28.57 -30.25 -16.14
CA ASP A 340 28.49 -29.66 -17.48
C ASP A 340 28.76 -28.14 -17.43
N THR A 341 28.07 -27.43 -16.53
CA THR A 341 28.27 -25.98 -16.33
C THR A 341 29.73 -25.65 -16.00
N TYR A 342 30.38 -26.46 -15.17
CA TYR A 342 31.80 -26.27 -14.84
C TYR A 342 32.71 -26.49 -16.05
N ALA A 343 32.45 -27.52 -16.87
CA ALA A 343 33.19 -27.74 -18.10
C ALA A 343 33.03 -26.57 -19.09
N ALA A 344 31.80 -26.06 -19.25
CA ALA A 344 31.49 -24.95 -20.12
C ALA A 344 32.22 -23.66 -19.69
N LEU A 345 32.23 -23.35 -18.39
CA LEU A 345 32.97 -22.20 -17.85
C LEU A 345 34.49 -22.35 -18.02
N LEU A 346 35.05 -23.54 -17.81
CA LEU A 346 36.47 -23.80 -18.07
C LEU A 346 36.81 -23.63 -19.55
N TYR A 347 35.95 -24.08 -20.45
CA TYR A 347 36.11 -23.85 -21.88
C TYR A 347 36.05 -22.35 -22.22
N LYS A 348 35.05 -21.63 -21.71
CA LYS A 348 34.88 -20.18 -21.95
C LYS A 348 36.07 -19.35 -21.47
N THR A 349 36.67 -19.75 -20.36
CA THR A 349 37.88 -19.11 -19.80
C THR A 349 39.20 -19.59 -20.43
N GLY A 350 39.14 -20.40 -21.50
CA GLY A 350 40.31 -20.88 -22.23
C GLY A 350 41.07 -22.03 -21.56
N ASN A 351 40.55 -22.62 -20.48
CA ASN A 351 41.21 -23.69 -19.74
C ASN A 351 40.88 -25.08 -20.31
N TYR A 352 41.13 -25.26 -21.61
CA TYR A 352 40.69 -26.42 -22.39
C TYR A 352 41.18 -27.77 -21.84
N LYS A 353 42.44 -27.80 -21.35
CA LYS A 353 43.05 -29.01 -20.75
C LYS A 353 42.30 -29.49 -19.50
N LYS A 354 41.69 -28.56 -18.75
CA LYS A 354 40.84 -28.90 -17.59
C LYS A 354 39.39 -29.11 -18.00
N ALA A 355 38.90 -28.40 -19.01
CA ALA A 355 37.52 -28.53 -19.48
C ALA A 355 37.21 -29.94 -20.02
N LEU A 356 38.11 -30.52 -20.82
CA LEU A 356 37.91 -31.82 -21.47
C LEU A 356 37.56 -32.97 -20.49
N PRO A 357 38.40 -33.28 -19.47
CA PRO A 357 38.10 -34.38 -18.56
C PRO A 357 36.82 -34.14 -17.74
N VAL A 358 36.48 -32.88 -17.45
CA VAL A 358 35.24 -32.52 -16.74
C VAL A 358 34.02 -32.75 -17.63
N ALA A 359 34.07 -32.36 -18.91
CA ALA A 359 32.99 -32.62 -19.87
C ALA A 359 32.76 -34.12 -20.07
N GLU A 360 33.84 -34.91 -20.17
CA GLU A 360 33.75 -36.37 -20.25
C GLU A 360 33.16 -37.00 -18.98
N GLU A 361 33.47 -36.44 -17.80
CA GLU A 361 32.83 -36.83 -16.53
C GLU A 361 31.33 -36.52 -16.54
N ALA A 362 30.93 -35.34 -17.01
CA ALA A 362 29.51 -34.95 -17.12
C ALA A 362 28.74 -35.96 -17.99
N VAL A 363 29.27 -36.35 -19.16
CA VAL A 363 28.65 -37.36 -20.03
C VAL A 363 28.53 -38.72 -19.33
N LYS A 364 29.53 -39.14 -18.54
CA LYS A 364 29.45 -40.39 -17.78
C LYS A 364 28.34 -40.36 -16.73
N ILE A 365 28.19 -39.23 -16.02
CA ILE A 365 27.12 -39.02 -15.04
C ILE A 365 25.76 -39.05 -15.75
N ALA A 366 25.61 -38.32 -16.86
CA ALA A 366 24.37 -38.26 -17.64
C ALA A 366 23.93 -39.65 -18.12
N LYS A 367 24.84 -40.45 -18.66
CA LYS A 367 24.56 -41.84 -19.10
C LYS A 367 24.04 -42.72 -17.96
N LYS A 368 24.59 -42.57 -16.75
CA LYS A 368 24.15 -43.34 -15.59
C LYS A 368 22.74 -42.97 -15.15
N ASN A 369 22.37 -41.71 -15.31
CA ASN A 369 21.10 -41.16 -14.87
C ASN A 369 20.04 -41.07 -15.99
N ASN A 370 20.42 -41.43 -17.23
CA ASN A 370 19.59 -41.33 -18.42
C ASN A 370 19.17 -39.88 -18.76
N ASP A 371 20.05 -38.91 -18.50
CA ASP A 371 19.92 -37.50 -18.89
C ASP A 371 20.35 -37.27 -20.35
N ASP A 372 19.85 -36.21 -21.02
CA ASP A 372 20.35 -35.80 -22.35
C ASP A 372 21.68 -35.04 -22.24
N PHE A 373 22.69 -35.49 -22.99
CA PHE A 373 24.06 -34.96 -23.03
C PHE A 373 24.52 -34.56 -24.44
N SER A 374 23.57 -34.33 -25.34
CA SER A 374 23.86 -33.93 -26.73
C SER A 374 24.65 -32.62 -26.82
N THR A 375 24.36 -31.66 -25.94
CA THR A 375 25.05 -30.36 -25.83
C THR A 375 26.49 -30.53 -25.33
N THR A 376 26.71 -31.31 -24.28
CA THR A 376 28.05 -31.60 -23.74
C THR A 376 28.92 -32.33 -24.76
N THR A 377 28.32 -33.20 -25.58
CA THR A 377 29.05 -33.90 -26.65
C THR A 377 29.60 -32.91 -27.68
N LYS A 378 28.79 -31.90 -28.08
CA LYS A 378 29.27 -30.82 -28.95
C LYS A 378 30.37 -30.00 -28.29
N LEU A 379 30.23 -29.68 -27.00
CA LEU A 379 31.26 -28.98 -26.23
C LEU A 379 32.61 -29.74 -26.23
N ILE A 380 32.58 -31.06 -26.10
CA ILE A 380 33.79 -31.90 -26.18
C ILE A 380 34.45 -31.76 -27.56
N GLU A 381 33.68 -31.80 -28.65
CA GLU A 381 34.20 -31.61 -30.01
C GLU A 381 34.85 -30.22 -30.16
N ASP A 382 34.19 -29.17 -29.66
CA ASP A 382 34.71 -27.80 -29.67
C ASP A 382 36.03 -27.67 -28.87
N ILE A 383 36.10 -28.31 -27.70
CA ILE A 383 37.32 -28.36 -26.89
C ILE A 383 38.47 -29.02 -27.68
N TYR A 384 38.21 -30.15 -28.35
CA TYR A 384 39.23 -30.82 -29.17
C TYR A 384 39.73 -29.95 -30.32
N ILE A 385 38.83 -29.20 -30.99
CA ILE A 385 39.21 -28.28 -32.06
C ILE A 385 40.12 -27.19 -31.50
N LYS A 386 39.75 -26.56 -30.38
CA LYS A 386 40.56 -25.52 -29.75
C LYS A 386 41.92 -26.04 -29.29
N MET A 387 41.98 -27.23 -28.71
CA MET A 387 43.24 -27.83 -28.26
C MET A 387 44.21 -28.19 -29.40
N LYS A 388 43.75 -28.33 -30.64
CA LYS A 388 44.60 -28.55 -31.82
C LYS A 388 45.14 -27.27 -32.46
N GLN A 389 44.57 -26.11 -32.10
CA GLN A 389 44.96 -24.79 -32.63
C GLN A 389 46.07 -24.11 -31.79
N TYR A 390 46.38 -24.67 -30.62
CA TYR A 390 47.47 -24.29 -29.71
C TYR A 390 48.45 -25.46 -29.58
#